data_AF-A0AAV4IN98-F1
#
_entry.id   AF-A0AAV4IN98-F1
#
_cell.length_a   1.000
_cell.length_b   1.000
_cell.length_c   1.000
_cell.angle_alpha   90.00
_cell.angle_beta   90.00
_cell.angle_gamma   90.00
#
_symmetry.space_group_name_H-M   'P 1'
#
loop_
_entity.id
_entity.type
_entity.pdbx_description
1 polymer ?
#
loop_
_entity_poly.entity_id
_entity_poly.type
_entity_poly.pdbx_seq_one_letter_code
_entity_poly.pdbx_strand_id
1 'polypeptide(L)'
;MCNKFQTFFEEKIAKIRNKLYNDKGPSTTFSPFKGDALQSFKEVTEKEVRDIIRQSTAKSCALDPISTNILMTCLDDVLPHIIINNSLRTWEVPTCFKNAIVEQIIEKTHLDESDLTNYGLVSNLLFLSKILEKAVLRQLFDHINRNGLTETFQCAYKACRSTDTAT
;
A
#
# COMPACT_ATOMS: atom_id res chain seq x y z
N MET A 1 2.31 3.32 -29.75
CA MET A 1 1.75 2.46 -28.68
C MET A 1 1.52 3.24 -27.39
N CYS A 2 2.52 3.94 -26.84
CA CYS A 2 2.43 4.69 -25.58
C CYS A 2 1.19 5.61 -25.46
N ASN A 3 0.91 6.45 -26.46
CA ASN A 3 -0.25 7.36 -26.42
C ASN A 3 -1.59 6.60 -26.42
N LYS A 4 -1.68 5.46 -27.12
CA LYS A 4 -2.91 4.63 -27.14
C LYS A 4 -3.18 4.02 -25.76
N PHE A 5 -2.13 3.56 -25.07
CA PHE A 5 -2.22 3.06 -23.70
C PHE A 5 -2.64 4.16 -22.72
N GLN A 6 -2.01 5.33 -22.80
CA GLN A 6 -2.36 6.47 -21.95
C GLN A 6 -3.84 6.83 -22.10
N THR A 7 -4.30 7.07 -23.32
CA THR A 7 -5.71 7.40 -23.59
C THR A 7 -6.66 6.31 -23.11
N PHE A 8 -6.34 5.03 -23.35
CA PHE A 8 -7.17 3.91 -22.90
C PHE A 8 -7.36 3.91 -21.37
N PHE A 9 -6.28 4.08 -20.60
CA PHE A 9 -6.37 4.08 -19.13
C PHE A 9 -7.01 5.35 -18.57
N GLU A 10 -6.77 6.53 -19.17
CA GLU A 10 -7.46 7.76 -18.80
C GLU A 10 -8.98 7.62 -18.97
N GLU A 11 -9.44 7.08 -20.10
CA GLU A 11 -10.85 6.80 -20.35
C GLU A 11 -11.42 5.76 -19.37
N LYS A 12 -10.68 4.67 -19.11
CA LYS A 12 -11.08 3.61 -18.16
C LYS A 12 -11.27 4.20 -16.76
N ILE A 13 -10.34 5.04 -16.29
CA ILE A 13 -10.44 5.72 -15.00
C ILE A 13 -11.64 6.67 -14.98
N ALA A 14 -11.84 7.46 -16.03
CA ALA A 14 -12.98 8.37 -16.13
C ALA A 14 -14.33 7.63 -16.05
N LYS A 15 -14.47 6.50 -16.76
CA LYS A 15 -15.66 5.64 -16.71
C LYS A 15 -15.91 5.08 -15.32
N ILE A 16 -14.88 4.59 -14.63
CA ILE A 16 -14.99 4.08 -13.25
C ILE A 16 -15.45 5.20 -12.29
N ARG A 17 -14.83 6.38 -12.36
CA ARG A 17 -15.21 7.52 -11.52
C ARG A 17 -16.66 7.94 -11.71
N ASN A 18 -17.11 8.02 -12.96
CA ASN A 18 -18.49 8.37 -13.29
C ASN A 18 -19.47 7.33 -12.75
N LYS A 19 -19.16 6.04 -12.89
CA LYS A 19 -19.97 4.95 -12.32
C LYS A 19 -20.09 5.07 -10.81
N LEU A 20 -18.98 5.28 -10.10
CA LEU A 20 -18.97 5.41 -8.63
C LEU A 20 -19.73 6.65 -8.14
N TYR A 21 -19.70 7.76 -8.88
CA TYR A 21 -20.43 8.97 -8.51
C TYR A 21 -21.95 8.80 -8.64
N ASN A 22 -22.40 8.06 -9.66
CA ASN A 22 -23.82 7.83 -9.91
C ASN A 22 -24.40 6.71 -9.05
N ASP A 23 -23.56 5.79 -8.58
CA ASP A 23 -23.94 4.70 -7.69
C ASP A 23 -23.95 5.20 -6.23
N LYS A 24 -24.99 5.95 -5.87
CA LYS A 24 -25.28 6.24 -4.46
C LYS A 24 -25.76 4.94 -3.83
N GLY A 25 -24.81 4.16 -3.32
CA GLY A 25 -25.09 2.96 -2.55
C GLY A 25 -26.12 3.21 -1.43
N PRO A 26 -26.67 2.15 -0.83
CA PRO A 26 -27.65 2.29 0.23
C PRO A 26 -27.11 3.22 1.33
N SER A 27 -27.95 4.16 1.76
CA SER A 27 -27.61 5.10 2.84
C SER A 27 -27.44 4.33 4.14
N THR A 28 -26.24 3.82 4.40
CA THR A 28 -25.92 3.09 5.63
C THR A 28 -25.73 4.11 6.75
N THR A 29 -26.68 4.14 7.67
CA THR A 29 -26.49 4.74 8.99
C THR A 29 -25.46 3.92 9.75
N PHE A 30 -24.21 4.36 9.72
CA PHE A 30 -23.16 3.77 10.55
C PHE A 30 -23.48 4.02 12.02
N SER A 31 -23.54 2.94 12.80
CA SER A 31 -23.58 3.09 14.25
C SER A 31 -22.28 3.72 14.74
N PRO A 32 -22.33 4.63 15.73
CA PRO A 32 -21.13 5.26 16.25
C PRO A 32 -20.20 4.20 16.85
N PHE A 33 -18.91 4.30 16.54
CA PHE A 33 -17.89 3.40 17.07
C PHE A 33 -17.87 3.42 18.61
N LYS A 34 -17.89 2.23 19.23
CA LYS A 34 -17.92 2.03 20.69
C LYS A 34 -16.63 1.41 21.22
N GLY A 35 -15.47 1.97 20.85
CA GLY A 35 -14.18 1.55 21.37
C GLY A 35 -13.22 2.72 21.56
N ASP A 36 -11.98 2.41 21.92
CA ASP A 36 -10.94 3.44 22.07
C ASP A 36 -10.51 3.92 20.70
N ALA A 37 -10.58 5.23 20.43
CA ALA A 37 -10.10 5.80 19.18
C ALA A 37 -8.56 5.77 19.10
N LEU A 38 -8.01 5.60 17.90
CA LEU A 38 -6.57 5.67 17.68
C LEU A 38 -6.10 7.14 17.78
N GLN A 39 -5.45 7.49 18.89
CA GLN A 39 -5.03 8.88 19.17
C GLN A 39 -3.64 9.22 18.61
N SER A 40 -2.73 8.26 18.58
CA SER A 40 -1.34 8.44 18.14
C SER A 40 -0.79 7.14 17.56
N PHE A 41 0.14 7.25 16.60
CA PHE A 41 1.03 6.15 16.27
C PHE A 41 2.19 6.11 17.27
N LYS A 42 2.63 4.90 17.60
CA LYS A 42 3.85 4.67 18.36
C LYS A 42 5.06 4.81 17.44
N GLU A 43 6.12 5.38 17.97
CA GLU A 43 7.42 5.34 17.30
C GLU A 43 7.89 3.90 17.16
N VAL A 44 8.59 3.62 16.06
CA VAL A 44 9.22 2.33 15.79
C VAL A 44 10.71 2.40 16.10
N THR A 45 11.21 1.37 16.75
CA THR A 45 12.64 1.19 17.01
C THR A 45 13.38 0.82 15.74
N GLU A 46 14.69 1.07 15.70
CA GLU A 46 15.54 0.62 14.58
C GLU A 46 15.46 -0.90 14.38
N LYS A 47 15.30 -1.67 15.46
CA LYS A 47 15.09 -3.12 15.38
C LYS A 47 13.80 -3.45 14.63
N GLU A 48 12.68 -2.80 14.96
CA GLU A 48 11.42 -3.03 14.27
C GLU A 48 11.49 -2.62 12.79
N VAL A 49 12.13 -1.49 12.49
CA VAL A 49 12.35 -1.07 11.09
C VAL A 49 13.20 -2.08 10.34
N ARG A 50 14.30 -2.56 10.94
CA ARG A 50 15.14 -3.62 10.38
C ARG A 50 14.35 -4.88 10.09
N ASP A 51 13.47 -5.29 11.01
CA ASP A 51 12.62 -6.47 10.84
C ASP A 51 11.59 -6.28 9.72
N ILE A 52 10.98 -5.08 9.60
CA ILE A 52 10.08 -4.75 8.48
C ILE A 52 10.83 -4.85 7.15
N ILE A 53 12.04 -4.29 7.08
CA ILE A 53 12.87 -4.29 5.87
C ILE A 53 13.24 -5.72 5.47
N ARG A 54 13.70 -6.56 6.41
CA ARG A 54 14.06 -7.96 6.14
C ARG A 54 12.89 -8.83 5.71
N GLN A 55 11.68 -8.54 6.21
CA GLN A 55 10.44 -9.23 5.80
C GLN A 55 9.86 -8.66 4.49
N SER A 56 10.46 -7.62 3.93
CA SER A 56 9.99 -7.00 2.69
C SER A 56 10.73 -7.59 1.48
N THR A 57 10.00 -7.75 0.38
CA THR A 57 10.63 -8.14 -0.89
C THR A 57 11.60 -7.04 -1.33
N ALA A 58 12.83 -7.42 -1.65
CA ALA A 58 13.86 -6.50 -2.12
C ALA A 58 13.59 -6.07 -3.57
N LYS A 59 12.59 -5.19 -3.75
CA LYS A 59 12.28 -4.55 -5.03
C LYS A 59 12.71 -3.10 -4.99
N SER A 60 13.52 -2.71 -5.97
CA SER A 60 13.95 -1.32 -6.17
C SER A 60 12.98 -0.58 -7.09
N CYS A 61 12.88 0.72 -6.84
CA CYS A 61 12.22 1.70 -7.70
C CYS A 61 13.30 2.58 -8.34
N ALA A 62 13.08 3.06 -9.57
CA ALA A 62 14.02 3.99 -10.20
C ALA A 62 14.07 5.37 -9.52
N LEU A 63 13.11 5.67 -8.63
CA LEU A 63 13.14 6.86 -7.76
C LEU A 63 13.96 6.64 -6.48
N ASP A 64 14.40 5.40 -6.20
CA ASP A 64 15.22 5.15 -5.03
C ASP A 64 16.60 5.80 -5.21
N PRO A 65 17.13 6.51 -4.20
CA PRO A 65 18.45 7.15 -4.30
C PRO A 65 19.59 6.13 -4.42
N ILE A 66 19.37 4.91 -3.92
CA ILE A 66 20.25 3.75 -4.02
C ILE A 66 19.41 2.50 -4.23
N SER A 67 19.97 1.47 -4.85
CA SER A 67 19.25 0.20 -5.00
C SER A 67 18.98 -0.43 -3.63
N THR A 68 17.89 -1.18 -3.52
CA THR A 68 17.49 -1.87 -2.28
C THR A 68 18.58 -2.83 -1.82
N ASN A 69 19.31 -3.46 -2.74
CA ASN A 69 20.41 -4.37 -2.41
C ASN A 69 21.56 -3.62 -1.70
N ILE A 70 21.91 -2.42 -2.17
CA ILE A 70 22.93 -1.59 -1.53
C ILE A 70 22.42 -1.09 -0.18
N LEU A 71 21.16 -0.65 -0.11
CA LEU A 71 20.54 -0.25 1.16
C LEU A 71 20.62 -1.36 2.21
N MET A 72 20.43 -2.62 1.82
CA MET A 72 20.56 -3.76 2.73
C MET A 72 21.99 -3.95 3.26
N THR A 73 23.01 -3.57 2.49
CA THR A 73 24.42 -3.68 2.92
C THR A 73 24.85 -2.61 3.91
N CYS A 74 24.26 -1.41 3.84
CA CYS A 74 24.56 -0.29 4.74
C CYS A 74 23.38 0.04 5.67
N LEU A 75 22.51 -0.94 5.92
CA LEU A 75 21.24 -0.68 6.61
C LEU A 75 21.44 -0.10 8.01
N ASP A 76 22.43 -0.60 8.74
CA ASP A 76 22.71 -0.16 10.12
C ASP A 76 23.17 1.30 10.17
N ASP A 77 23.84 1.80 9.12
CA ASP A 77 24.25 3.20 9.01
C ASP A 77 23.08 4.12 8.60
N VAL A 78 22.13 3.59 7.84
CA VAL A 78 20.99 4.37 7.32
C VAL A 78 19.83 4.43 8.31
N LEU A 79 19.63 3.37 9.10
CA LEU A 79 18.50 3.21 10.04
C LEU A 79 18.23 4.45 10.93
N PRO A 80 19.24 5.07 11.56
CA PRO A 80 19.03 6.25 12.43
C PRO A 80 18.46 7.46 11.68
N HIS A 81 18.68 7.53 10.36
CA HIS A 81 18.31 8.65 9.51
C HIS A 81 16.98 8.45 8.78
N ILE A 82 16.33 7.30 8.95
CA ILE A 82 15.07 7.03 8.26
C ILE A 82 13.94 7.88 8.86
N ILE A 83 13.28 8.65 8.00
CA ILE A 83 12.23 9.62 8.37
C ILE A 83 10.89 9.00 8.83
N ILE A 84 10.82 7.68 9.08
CA ILE A 84 9.58 6.97 9.45
C ILE A 84 8.99 7.54 10.73
N ASN A 85 9.77 7.65 11.81
CA ASN A 85 9.27 8.17 13.09
C ASN A 85 8.80 9.62 12.99
N ASN A 86 9.42 10.41 12.11
CA ASN A 86 8.95 11.77 11.87
C ASN A 86 7.54 11.77 11.27
N SER A 87 7.30 10.91 10.27
CA SER A 87 5.97 10.74 9.67
C SER A 87 4.93 10.21 10.67
N LEU A 88 5.31 9.26 11.54
CA LEU A 88 4.40 8.71 12.56
C LEU A 88 3.99 9.76 13.60
N ARG A 89 4.91 10.65 13.99
CA ARG A 89 4.62 11.75 14.93
C ARG A 89 3.72 12.81 14.32
N THR A 90 4.00 13.22 13.09
CA THR A 90 3.25 14.31 12.42
C THR A 90 1.96 13.84 11.77
N TRP A 91 1.77 12.52 11.63
CA TRP A 91 0.69 11.92 10.84
C TRP A 91 0.71 12.31 9.36
N GLU A 92 1.87 12.76 8.87
CA GLU A 92 2.03 13.20 7.49
C GLU A 92 3.01 12.30 6.73
N VAL A 93 2.60 11.85 5.55
CA VAL A 93 3.50 11.16 4.63
C VAL A 93 4.48 12.19 4.04
N PRO A 94 5.80 11.94 4.05
CA PRO A 94 6.79 12.80 3.42
C PRO A 94 6.52 13.00 1.93
N THR A 95 6.75 14.20 1.39
CA THR A 95 6.47 14.51 -0.02
C THR A 95 7.22 13.60 -0.99
N CYS A 96 8.45 13.20 -0.67
CA CYS A 96 9.22 12.25 -1.48
C CYS A 96 8.57 10.86 -1.56
N PHE A 97 7.82 10.45 -0.54
CA PHE A 97 7.14 9.14 -0.49
C PHE A 97 5.79 9.14 -1.21
N LYS A 98 5.24 10.32 -1.55
CA LYS A 98 3.97 10.45 -2.29
C LYS A 98 4.12 10.19 -3.79
N ASN A 99 5.36 10.01 -4.28
CA ASN A 99 5.64 9.77 -5.69
C ASN A 99 5.76 8.28 -5.98
N ALA A 100 5.28 7.89 -7.16
CA ALA A 100 5.39 6.52 -7.65
C ALA A 100 5.57 6.54 -9.17
N ILE A 101 6.29 5.56 -9.71
CA ILE A 101 6.33 5.31 -11.15
C ILE A 101 5.16 4.38 -11.49
N VAL A 102 4.31 4.79 -12.41
CA VAL A 102 3.21 3.94 -12.89
C VAL A 102 3.73 3.06 -14.01
N GLU A 103 3.79 1.76 -13.76
CA GLU A 103 4.24 0.74 -14.71
C GLU A 103 3.04 -0.04 -15.25
N GLN A 104 3.09 -0.37 -16.54
CA GLN A 104 2.10 -1.22 -17.21
C GLN A 104 2.62 -2.66 -17.20
N ILE A 105 1.83 -3.58 -16.65
CA ILE A 105 2.17 -5.01 -16.63
C ILE A 105 1.04 -5.83 -17.25
N ILE A 106 1.40 -6.87 -17.98
CA ILE A 106 0.42 -7.86 -18.43
C ILE A 106 -0.05 -8.66 -17.20
N GLU A 107 -1.36 -8.73 -16.99
CA GLU A 107 -1.92 -9.35 -15.78
C GLU A 107 -1.62 -10.86 -15.70
N LYS A 108 -1.50 -11.54 -16.86
CA LYS A 108 -1.22 -12.99 -16.94
C LYS A 108 -0.35 -13.32 -18.16
N THR A 109 0.60 -14.23 -17.97
CA THR A 109 1.64 -14.61 -18.95
C THR A 109 1.15 -15.19 -20.28
N HIS A 110 -0.14 -15.53 -20.41
CA HIS A 110 -0.71 -16.16 -21.62
C HIS A 110 -1.75 -15.28 -22.33
N LEU A 111 -1.89 -14.01 -21.92
CA LEU A 111 -2.81 -13.08 -22.55
C LEU A 111 -2.18 -12.41 -23.78
N ASP A 112 -3.02 -11.96 -24.69
CA ASP A 112 -2.60 -11.24 -25.89
C ASP A 112 -2.07 -9.85 -25.53
N GLU A 113 -0.81 -9.57 -25.89
CA GLU A 113 -0.13 -8.29 -25.69
C GLU A 113 -0.73 -7.17 -26.57
N SER A 114 -1.48 -7.53 -27.61
CA SER A 114 -2.12 -6.55 -28.50
C SER A 114 -3.39 -5.93 -27.89
N ASP A 115 -4.02 -6.61 -26.93
CA ASP A 115 -5.23 -6.17 -26.27
C ASP A 115 -4.91 -5.40 -24.97
N LEU A 116 -5.18 -4.10 -24.99
CA LEU A 116 -4.92 -3.17 -23.88
C LEU A 116 -5.73 -3.52 -22.61
N THR A 117 -6.82 -4.29 -22.73
CA THR A 117 -7.62 -4.71 -21.57
C THR A 117 -6.91 -5.72 -20.68
N ASN A 118 -5.88 -6.41 -21.21
CA ASN A 118 -5.08 -7.41 -20.50
C ASN A 118 -3.96 -6.79 -19.62
N TYR A 119 -3.81 -5.47 -19.67
CA TYR A 119 -2.82 -4.75 -18.88
C TYR A 119 -3.41 -4.19 -17.59
N GLY A 120 -2.65 -4.35 -16.51
CA GLY A 120 -2.86 -3.68 -15.24
C GLY A 120 -1.86 -2.54 -15.05
N LEU A 121 -2.25 -1.54 -14.26
CA LEU A 121 -1.33 -0.50 -13.78
C LEU A 121 -0.84 -0.86 -12.38
N VAL A 122 0.48 -0.82 -12.20
CA VAL A 122 1.11 -1.01 -10.89
C VAL A 122 1.91 0.23 -10.53
N SER A 123 1.67 0.75 -9.33
CA SER A 123 2.46 1.84 -8.77
C SER A 123 3.74 1.29 -8.15
N ASN A 124 4.88 1.62 -8.72
CA ASN A 124 6.19 1.33 -8.15
C ASN A 124 6.63 2.47 -7.24
N LEU A 125 6.34 2.35 -5.94
CA LEU A 125 6.73 3.31 -4.91
C LEU A 125 8.17 3.12 -4.45
N LEU A 126 8.75 4.20 -3.91
CA LEU A 126 10.04 4.16 -3.22
C LEU A 126 10.03 3.06 -2.14
N PHE A 127 11.16 2.36 -2.00
CA PHE A 127 11.26 1.26 -1.04
C PHE A 127 10.91 1.72 0.38
N LEU A 128 11.46 2.86 0.83
CA LEU A 128 11.19 3.42 2.15
C LEU A 128 9.73 3.85 2.36
N SER A 129 9.00 4.23 1.30
CA SER A 129 7.55 4.48 1.38
C SER A 129 6.81 3.21 1.76
N LYS A 130 7.16 2.07 1.15
CA LYS A 130 6.57 0.76 1.47
C LYS A 130 6.88 0.34 2.92
N ILE A 131 8.05 0.71 3.44
CA ILE A 131 8.41 0.45 4.85
C ILE A 131 7.54 1.29 5.80
N LEU A 132 7.33 2.58 5.50
CA LEU A 132 6.42 3.44 6.26
C LEU A 132 4.99 2.88 6.25
N GLU A 133 4.48 2.51 5.06
CA GLU A 133 3.15 1.90 4.92
C GLU A 133 3.01 0.66 5.79
N LYS A 134 4.00 -0.24 5.80
CA LYS A 134 4.00 -1.44 6.65
C LYS A 134 4.03 -1.12 8.14
N ALA A 135 4.80 -0.10 8.55
CA ALA A 135 4.85 0.33 9.95
C ALA A 135 3.47 0.83 10.42
N VAL A 136 2.83 1.68 9.63
CA VAL A 136 1.46 2.19 9.88
C VAL A 136 0.45 1.04 9.86
N LEU A 137 0.52 0.17 8.85
CA LEU A 137 -0.40 -0.95 8.66
C LEU A 137 -0.40 -1.90 9.87
N ARG A 138 0.77 -2.23 10.42
CA ARG A 138 0.88 -3.05 11.63
C ARG A 138 0.11 -2.43 12.80
N GLN A 139 0.30 -1.14 13.05
CA GLN A 139 -0.36 -0.45 14.15
C GLN A 139 -1.88 -0.33 13.94
N LEU A 140 -2.32 -0.11 12.69
CA LEU A 140 -3.74 -0.11 12.34
C LEU A 140 -4.38 -1.49 12.56
N PHE A 141 -3.73 -2.57 12.12
CA PHE A 141 -4.23 -3.92 12.37
C PHE A 141 -4.28 -4.25 13.85
N ASP A 142 -3.25 -3.89 14.62
CA ASP A 142 -3.25 -4.09 16.08
C ASP A 142 -4.40 -3.33 16.75
N HIS A 143 -4.74 -2.14 16.25
CA HIS A 143 -5.88 -1.38 16.74
C HIS A 143 -7.22 -2.04 16.37
N ILE A 144 -7.38 -2.45 15.10
CA ILE A 144 -8.57 -3.13 14.60
C ILE A 144 -8.82 -4.43 15.38
N ASN A 145 -7.78 -5.24 15.57
CA ASN A 145 -7.87 -6.52 16.27
C ASN A 145 -8.22 -6.32 17.76
N ARG A 146 -7.57 -5.37 18.45
CA ARG A 146 -7.86 -5.08 19.86
C ARG A 146 -9.29 -4.61 20.10
N ASN A 147 -9.89 -3.90 19.14
CA ASN A 147 -11.25 -3.40 19.25
C ASN A 147 -12.29 -4.33 18.59
N GLY A 148 -11.90 -5.51 18.10
CA GLY A 148 -12.83 -6.44 17.45
C GLY A 148 -13.49 -5.89 16.18
N LEU A 149 -12.82 -4.97 15.48
CA LEU A 149 -13.34 -4.25 14.30
C LEU A 149 -13.18 -5.02 12.98
N THR A 150 -12.82 -6.30 13.05
CA THR A 150 -12.64 -7.11 11.85
C THR A 150 -13.99 -7.56 11.30
N GLU A 151 -14.25 -7.34 10.01
CA GLU A 151 -15.47 -7.81 9.35
C GLU A 151 -15.50 -9.34 9.26
N THR A 152 -16.54 -10.00 9.77
CA THR A 152 -16.62 -11.47 9.89
C THR A 152 -16.44 -12.17 8.54
N PHE A 153 -17.07 -11.63 7.49
CA PHE A 153 -17.07 -12.22 6.15
C PHE A 153 -15.88 -11.80 5.28
N GLN A 154 -15.06 -10.86 5.75
CA GLN A 154 -13.86 -10.46 5.02
C GLN A 154 -12.75 -11.51 5.23
N CYS A 155 -12.42 -12.25 4.16
CA CYS A 155 -11.33 -13.23 4.17
C CYS A 155 -10.06 -12.71 3.48
N ALA A 156 -10.20 -11.81 2.51
CA ALA A 156 -9.06 -11.20 1.83
C ALA A 156 -8.31 -10.20 2.73
N TYR A 157 -6.99 -10.09 2.53
CA TYR A 157 -6.11 -9.13 3.20
C TYR A 157 -6.06 -9.24 4.73
N LYS A 158 -6.36 -10.42 5.27
CA LYS A 158 -6.18 -10.75 6.69
C LYS A 158 -5.04 -11.73 6.88
N ALA A 159 -4.30 -11.57 7.96
CA ALA A 159 -3.34 -12.59 8.38
C ALA A 159 -4.06 -13.92 8.61
N CYS A 160 -3.44 -15.02 8.17
CA CYS A 160 -3.92 -16.39 8.38
C CYS A 160 -5.28 -16.74 7.74
N ARG A 161 -5.75 -16.01 6.72
CA ARG A 161 -6.91 -16.40 5.90
C ARG A 161 -6.53 -16.54 4.43
N SER A 162 -7.01 -17.60 3.77
CA SER A 162 -6.84 -17.82 2.32
C SER A 162 -8.20 -17.78 1.61
N THR A 163 -8.19 -17.88 0.28
CA THR A 163 -9.39 -18.07 -0.52
C THR A 163 -10.16 -19.34 -0.15
N ASP A 164 -9.47 -20.33 0.41
CA ASP A 164 -10.07 -21.61 0.82
C ASP A 164 -10.86 -21.48 2.13
N THR A 165 -10.63 -20.42 2.89
CA THR A 165 -11.34 -20.14 4.16
C THR A 165 -12.57 -19.25 3.96
N ALA A 166 -12.89 -18.88 2.71
CA ALA A 166 -14.07 -18.09 2.37
C ALA A 166 -15.30 -19.01 2.26
N THR A 167 -16.06 -19.13 3.35
CA THR A 167 -17.37 -19.83 3.42
C THR A 167 -18.52 -18.85 3.38
#